data_AF-A0A7K2L0Z0-F1
#
_entry.id   AF-A0A7K2L0Z0-F1
#
_cell.length_a   1.000
_cell.length_b   1.000
_cell.length_c   1.000
_cell.angle_alpha   90.00
_cell.angle_beta   90.00
_cell.angle_gamma   90.00
#
_symmetry.space_group_name_H-M   'P 1'
#
loop_
_entity.id
_entity.type
_entity.pdbx_description
1 polymer ?
#
loop_
_entity_poly.entity_id
_entity_poly.type
_entity_poly.pdbx_seq_one_letter_code
_entity_poly.pdbx_strand_id
1 'polypeptide(L)'
;AAAALRDPSDQVRTWFDRHRNPEAVAFALAAAVLEDSGYLTVAEAAVRLRAALAAPEPAPPDVRFRDRLGDEQQWIRLDADASGPPRVRFRSPLLGQVVLIYAWTGLDGWREPLLSWLRRLLDHHDLEVRARAAVAAGILAWADHHYAVHRFLTAWAAADSWQLRQAAATALGVAGSREESAEAVWELLHGWARGGSSVRQRRLAGTAANTAGGLLGREAPARAVAVLHDALDRDDDWGTLPSVAWGGVHLVHRGRATELLDAYLDWSAPQDQSPMVVKSLSAFLFATGRPYEPVTGGPAEGVSGVPLLLSALPAHEERMAELWARSLACRPLRDRALAALREWIDVHAERGGRPALLALNRLLWDVSRTSKSHRERLLWWLGAWAEDRERPSRNAALLRDALARTT
;
A
#
# COMPACT_ATOMS: atom_id res chain seq x y z
N ALA A 1 0.04 57.82 -36.35
CA ALA A 1 -1.13 57.76 -35.45
C ALA A 1 -0.94 56.55 -34.53
N ALA A 2 -0.01 56.61 -33.57
CA ALA A 2 -0.24 57.18 -32.23
C ALA A 2 -1.55 56.61 -31.65
N ALA A 3 -1.47 55.37 -31.16
CA ALA A 3 -2.47 54.80 -30.26
C ALA A 3 -2.60 55.75 -29.07
N ALA A 4 -3.68 56.52 -29.05
CA ALA A 4 -4.03 57.34 -27.90
C ALA A 4 -4.04 56.42 -26.67
N LEU A 5 -3.21 56.76 -25.68
CA LEU A 5 -3.25 56.21 -24.33
C LEU A 5 -4.68 56.41 -23.81
N ARG A 6 -5.52 55.39 -23.99
CA ARG A 6 -6.78 55.29 -23.25
C ARG A 6 -6.39 55.15 -21.79
N ASP A 7 -7.00 55.96 -20.94
CA ASP A 7 -6.88 55.82 -19.48
C ASP A 7 -7.12 54.34 -19.12
N PRO A 8 -6.15 53.63 -18.50
CA PRO A 8 -6.31 52.25 -18.09
C PRO A 8 -7.58 52.03 -17.26
N SER A 9 -7.97 53.05 -16.48
CA SER A 9 -9.19 53.05 -15.67
C SER A 9 -10.44 52.97 -16.56
N ASP A 10 -10.47 53.71 -17.67
CA ASP A 10 -11.57 53.68 -18.63
C ASP A 10 -11.63 52.35 -19.39
N GLN A 11 -10.47 51.77 -19.70
CA GLN A 11 -10.39 50.46 -20.35
C GLN A 11 -10.89 49.33 -19.44
N VAL A 12 -10.48 49.33 -18.17
CA VAL A 12 -10.92 48.35 -17.17
C VAL A 12 -12.41 48.52 -16.87
N ARG A 13 -12.89 49.75 -16.66
CA ARG A 13 -14.32 50.03 -16.44
C ARG A 13 -15.17 49.56 -17.62
N THR A 14 -14.77 49.91 -18.85
CA THR A 14 -15.48 49.48 -20.07
C THR A 14 -15.50 47.96 -20.22
N TRP A 15 -14.44 47.27 -19.79
CA TRP A 15 -14.37 45.82 -19.87
C TRP A 15 -15.28 45.13 -18.84
N PHE A 16 -15.28 45.59 -17.58
CA PHE A 16 -16.15 45.07 -16.51
C PHE A 16 -17.63 45.38 -16.77
N ASP A 17 -17.95 46.53 -17.38
CA ASP A 17 -19.32 46.86 -17.79
C ASP A 17 -19.86 45.89 -18.84
N ARG A 18 -18.99 45.36 -19.71
CA ARG A 18 -19.34 44.40 -20.77
C ARG A 18 -19.27 42.93 -20.33
N HIS A 19 -18.45 42.58 -19.34
CA HIS A 19 -18.21 41.21 -18.91
C HIS A 19 -18.58 41.03 -17.44
N ARG A 20 -19.87 40.73 -17.20
CA ARG A 20 -20.42 40.47 -15.86
C ARG A 20 -20.56 38.98 -15.50
N ASN A 21 -20.14 38.07 -16.39
CA ASN A 21 -20.10 36.63 -16.08
C ASN A 21 -19.06 36.38 -14.96
N PRO A 22 -19.43 35.69 -13.86
CA PRO A 22 -18.52 35.30 -12.79
C PRO A 22 -17.20 34.67 -13.25
N GLU A 23 -17.18 33.94 -14.37
CA GLU A 23 -15.98 33.30 -14.94
C GLU A 23 -14.95 34.31 -15.43
N ALA A 24 -15.37 35.26 -16.26
CA ALA A 24 -14.50 36.29 -16.81
C ALA A 24 -13.99 37.22 -15.69
N VAL A 25 -14.89 37.62 -14.79
CA VAL A 25 -14.58 38.48 -13.63
C VAL A 25 -13.59 37.80 -12.69
N ALA A 26 -13.81 36.53 -12.34
CA ALA A 26 -12.96 35.82 -11.40
C ALA A 26 -11.54 35.59 -11.96
N PHE A 27 -11.40 35.30 -13.26
CA PHE A 27 -10.08 35.15 -13.87
C PHE A 27 -9.33 36.47 -13.95
N ALA A 28 -9.99 37.56 -14.35
CA ALA A 28 -9.36 38.88 -14.39
C ALA A 28 -8.91 39.36 -12.99
N LEU A 29 -9.72 39.11 -11.95
CA LEU A 29 -9.37 39.44 -10.57
C LEU A 29 -8.24 38.55 -10.02
N ALA A 30 -8.27 37.25 -10.29
CA ALA A 30 -7.20 36.34 -9.87
C ALA A 30 -5.86 36.69 -10.55
N ALA A 31 -5.87 37.05 -11.83
CA ALA A 31 -4.68 37.47 -12.56
C ALA A 31 -4.12 38.81 -12.04
N ALA A 32 -4.99 39.75 -11.66
CA ALA A 32 -4.57 41.03 -11.08
C ALA A 32 -3.97 40.89 -9.68
N VAL A 33 -4.44 39.92 -8.88
CA VAL A 33 -3.94 39.68 -7.51
C VAL A 33 -2.67 38.82 -7.51
N LEU A 34 -2.53 37.93 -8.49
CA LEU A 34 -1.45 36.96 -8.59
C LEU A 34 -0.54 37.24 -9.80
N GLU A 35 -0.32 38.52 -10.08
CA GLU A 35 0.63 38.96 -11.10
C GLU A 35 2.01 38.33 -10.83
N ASP A 36 2.73 37.97 -11.91
CA ASP A 36 4.00 37.20 -11.90
C ASP A 36 3.95 35.75 -11.35
N SER A 37 2.75 35.22 -11.03
CA SER A 37 2.59 33.80 -10.66
C SER A 37 2.42 32.88 -11.87
N GLY A 38 2.71 31.59 -11.68
CA GLY A 38 2.47 30.57 -12.71
C GLY A 38 0.99 30.39 -13.04
N TYR A 39 0.67 30.16 -14.33
CA TYR A 39 -0.70 30.06 -14.86
C TYR A 39 -1.63 29.14 -14.05
N LEU A 40 -1.16 27.96 -13.63
CA LEU A 40 -1.97 27.00 -12.87
C LEU A 40 -2.43 27.56 -11.51
N THR A 41 -1.58 28.35 -10.85
CA THR A 41 -1.90 29.02 -9.58
C THR A 41 -2.97 30.09 -9.77
N VAL A 42 -2.87 30.84 -10.87
CA VAL A 42 -3.84 31.89 -11.24
C VAL A 42 -5.20 31.27 -11.61
N ALA A 43 -5.21 30.19 -12.40
CA ALA A 43 -6.43 29.49 -12.80
C ALA A 43 -7.17 28.85 -11.61
N GLU A 44 -6.45 28.23 -10.66
CA GLU A 44 -7.07 27.64 -9.47
C GLU A 44 -7.71 28.71 -8.56
N ALA A 45 -7.05 29.86 -8.40
CA ALA A 45 -7.59 30.99 -7.65
C ALA A 45 -8.85 31.58 -8.32
N ALA A 46 -8.84 31.70 -9.65
CA ALA A 46 -9.99 32.16 -10.44
C ALA A 46 -11.21 31.27 -10.26
N VAL A 47 -11.03 29.94 -10.26
CA VAL A 47 -12.12 28.97 -10.07
C VAL A 47 -12.75 29.09 -8.69
N ARG A 48 -11.93 29.24 -7.64
CA ARG A 48 -12.42 29.43 -6.27
C ARG A 48 -13.19 30.75 -6.11
N LEU A 49 -12.67 31.82 -6.71
CA LEU A 49 -13.33 33.12 -6.71
C LEU A 49 -14.65 33.10 -7.50
N ARG A 50 -14.70 32.41 -8.65
CA ARG A 50 -15.95 32.17 -9.40
C ARG A 50 -16.98 31.47 -8.53
N ALA A 51 -16.60 30.41 -7.82
CA ALA A 51 -17.50 29.67 -6.94
C ALA A 51 -18.01 30.51 -5.76
N ALA A 52 -17.20 31.44 -5.25
CA ALA A 52 -17.61 32.39 -4.21
C ALA A 52 -18.51 33.53 -4.74
N LEU A 53 -18.37 33.90 -6.01
CA LEU A 53 -19.18 34.93 -6.69
C LEU A 53 -20.50 34.40 -7.26
N ALA A 54 -20.60 33.09 -7.52
CA ALA A 54 -21.83 32.45 -7.96
C ALA A 54 -22.80 32.28 -6.79
N ALA A 55 -24.06 32.70 -6.96
CA ALA A 55 -25.10 32.49 -5.97
C ALA A 55 -25.30 30.99 -5.65
N PRO A 56 -25.65 30.61 -4.42
CA PRO A 56 -25.89 29.22 -4.06
C PRO A 56 -27.03 28.66 -4.92
N GLU A 57 -26.76 27.55 -5.61
CA GLU A 57 -27.70 26.88 -6.48
C GLU A 57 -28.93 26.42 -5.66
N PRO A 58 -30.17 26.64 -6.14
CA PRO A 58 -31.36 26.04 -5.51
C PRO A 58 -31.28 24.51 -5.59
N ALA A 59 -32.12 23.84 -4.80
CA ALA A 59 -32.14 22.38 -4.59
C ALA A 59 -31.65 21.54 -5.79
N PRO A 60 -30.87 20.47 -5.54
CA PRO A 60 -30.23 19.70 -6.61
C PRO A 60 -31.28 19.28 -7.65
N PRO A 61 -30.98 19.43 -8.96
CA PRO A 61 -31.92 19.07 -10.01
C PRO A 61 -32.37 17.60 -9.88
N ASP A 62 -33.62 17.28 -10.26
CA ASP A 62 -34.09 15.89 -10.37
C ASP A 62 -33.36 15.19 -11.54
N VAL A 63 -32.13 14.71 -11.28
CA VAL A 63 -31.28 14.08 -12.30
C VAL A 63 -31.51 12.57 -12.32
N ARG A 64 -32.14 12.08 -13.39
CA ARG A 64 -32.33 10.65 -13.65
C ARG A 64 -31.24 10.10 -14.56
N PHE A 65 -30.07 9.82 -13.98
CA PHE A 65 -28.92 9.30 -14.74
C PHE A 65 -29.24 8.02 -15.53
N ARG A 66 -30.07 7.13 -14.97
CA ARG A 66 -30.47 5.87 -15.62
C ARG A 66 -31.17 6.08 -16.95
N ASP A 67 -32.05 7.07 -17.02
CA ASP A 67 -32.87 7.36 -18.22
C ASP A 67 -32.02 7.96 -19.36
N ARG A 68 -30.80 8.43 -19.04
CA ARG A 68 -29.86 9.03 -20.00
C ARG A 68 -28.74 8.08 -20.43
N LEU A 69 -28.65 6.89 -19.81
CA LEU A 69 -27.64 5.89 -20.15
C LEU A 69 -27.97 5.26 -21.51
N GLY A 70 -26.99 5.28 -22.42
CA GLY A 70 -27.15 4.76 -23.78
C GLY A 70 -27.43 5.81 -24.83
N ASP A 71 -28.06 6.95 -24.48
CA ASP A 71 -28.39 8.03 -25.42
C ASP A 71 -27.37 9.18 -25.36
N GLU A 72 -27.20 9.80 -24.19
CA GLU A 72 -26.22 10.89 -23.99
C GLU A 72 -24.80 10.36 -23.72
N GLN A 73 -24.71 9.17 -23.12
CA GLN A 73 -23.45 8.58 -22.67
C GLN A 73 -23.30 7.17 -23.27
N GLN A 74 -23.22 7.11 -24.60
CA GLN A 74 -23.18 5.86 -25.38
C GLN A 74 -22.03 4.91 -25.01
N TRP A 75 -21.01 5.42 -24.31
CA TRP A 75 -19.83 4.70 -23.86
C TRP A 75 -20.00 4.06 -22.45
N ILE A 76 -21.14 4.28 -21.79
CA ILE A 76 -21.50 3.69 -20.50
C ILE A 76 -22.67 2.72 -20.69
N ARG A 77 -22.65 1.59 -19.99
CA ARG A 77 -23.70 0.57 -19.99
C ARG A 77 -24.03 0.10 -18.57
N LEU A 78 -25.23 -0.45 -18.41
CA LEU A 78 -25.64 -1.19 -17.22
C LEU A 78 -25.59 -2.69 -17.52
N ASP A 79 -24.76 -3.40 -16.79
CA ASP A 79 -24.66 -4.85 -16.84
C ASP A 79 -25.55 -5.43 -15.76
N ALA A 80 -26.65 -6.06 -16.17
CA ALA A 80 -27.44 -6.91 -15.29
C ALA A 80 -26.82 -8.32 -15.32
N ASP A 81 -26.00 -8.65 -14.31
CA ASP A 81 -25.59 -10.02 -14.09
C ASP A 81 -26.78 -10.83 -13.54
N ALA A 82 -26.94 -12.09 -13.97
CA ALA A 82 -28.08 -12.94 -13.61
C ALA A 82 -28.24 -13.22 -12.09
N SER A 83 -27.25 -12.88 -11.27
CA SER A 83 -27.18 -13.18 -9.83
C SER A 83 -26.92 -11.95 -8.95
N GLY A 84 -26.87 -10.73 -9.49
CA GLY A 84 -26.46 -9.55 -8.72
C GLY A 84 -27.15 -8.25 -9.13
N PRO A 85 -27.03 -7.18 -8.31
CA PRO A 85 -27.54 -5.87 -8.67
C PRO A 85 -26.85 -5.37 -9.95
N PRO A 86 -27.54 -4.59 -10.80
CA PRO A 86 -26.99 -4.10 -12.05
C PRO A 86 -25.76 -3.21 -11.79
N ARG A 87 -24.69 -3.41 -12.57
CA ARG A 87 -23.41 -2.71 -12.42
C ARG A 87 -23.18 -1.74 -13.58
N VAL A 88 -22.79 -0.51 -13.27
CA VAL A 88 -22.37 0.47 -14.28
C VAL A 88 -20.98 0.09 -14.79
N ARG A 89 -20.80 0.02 -16.11
CA ARG A 89 -19.50 -0.22 -16.74
C ARG A 89 -19.30 0.69 -17.95
N PHE A 90 -18.04 1.02 -18.22
CA PHE A 90 -17.67 1.54 -19.52
C PHE A 90 -17.67 0.41 -20.56
N ARG A 91 -18.01 0.73 -21.81
CA ARG A 91 -17.94 -0.23 -22.93
C ARG A 91 -16.50 -0.68 -23.20
N SER A 92 -15.52 0.19 -22.96
CA SER A 92 -14.11 -0.14 -22.98
C SER A 92 -13.48 0.17 -21.61
N PRO A 93 -12.62 -0.71 -21.07
CA PRO A 93 -11.99 -0.51 -19.76
C PRO A 93 -11.09 0.73 -19.72
N LEU A 94 -10.58 1.19 -20.87
CA LEU A 94 -9.71 2.37 -20.97
C LEU A 94 -10.48 3.69 -20.89
N LEU A 95 -11.78 3.70 -21.22
CA LEU A 95 -12.56 4.95 -21.29
C LEU A 95 -12.69 5.62 -19.92
N GLY A 96 -12.80 4.84 -18.84
CA GLY A 96 -12.83 5.40 -17.49
C GLY A 96 -11.55 6.16 -17.16
N GLN A 97 -10.39 5.65 -17.60
CA GLN A 97 -9.11 6.33 -17.41
C GLN A 97 -9.06 7.63 -18.22
N VAL A 98 -9.44 7.58 -19.50
CA VAL A 98 -9.46 8.75 -20.40
C VAL A 98 -10.36 9.86 -19.85
N VAL A 99 -11.54 9.52 -19.33
CA VAL A 99 -12.48 10.48 -18.74
C VAL A 99 -11.90 11.15 -17.51
N LEU A 100 -11.28 10.37 -16.61
CA LEU A 100 -10.63 10.91 -15.42
C LEU A 100 -9.45 11.82 -15.78
N ILE A 101 -8.61 11.40 -16.73
CA ILE A 101 -7.48 12.19 -17.22
C ILE A 101 -7.99 13.49 -17.84
N TYR A 102 -8.98 13.44 -18.73
CA TYR A 102 -9.54 14.64 -19.37
C TYR A 102 -10.18 15.59 -18.35
N ALA A 103 -10.96 15.08 -17.40
CA ALA A 103 -11.54 15.91 -16.34
C ALA A 103 -10.47 16.58 -15.47
N TRP A 104 -9.32 15.93 -15.31
CA TRP A 104 -8.22 16.45 -14.50
C TRP A 104 -7.34 17.45 -15.26
N THR A 105 -7.00 17.18 -16.51
CA THR A 105 -6.09 18.01 -17.29
C THR A 105 -6.80 19.09 -18.10
N GLY A 106 -8.01 18.82 -18.60
CA GLY A 106 -8.75 19.69 -19.51
C GLY A 106 -9.86 20.53 -18.87
N LEU A 107 -10.38 20.17 -17.69
CA LEU A 107 -11.44 20.92 -17.00
C LEU A 107 -10.89 21.66 -15.78
N ASP A 108 -10.35 22.86 -16.01
CA ASP A 108 -9.60 23.59 -14.97
C ASP A 108 -10.38 23.82 -13.67
N GLY A 109 -11.69 24.04 -13.77
CA GLY A 109 -12.58 24.27 -12.63
C GLY A 109 -12.91 23.04 -11.79
N TRP A 110 -12.56 21.84 -12.26
CA TRP A 110 -13.10 20.59 -11.71
C TRP A 110 -12.12 19.85 -10.81
N ARG A 111 -10.84 20.24 -10.79
CA ARG A 111 -9.79 19.57 -10.01
C ARG A 111 -10.12 19.51 -8.52
N GLU A 112 -10.44 20.64 -7.90
CA GLU A 112 -10.73 20.70 -6.46
C GLU A 112 -12.04 20.00 -6.08
N PRO A 113 -13.18 20.23 -6.79
CA PRO A 113 -14.40 19.45 -6.55
C PRO A 113 -14.18 17.93 -6.70
N LEU A 114 -13.43 17.51 -7.72
CA LEU A 114 -13.12 16.10 -7.98
C LEU A 114 -12.28 15.50 -6.84
N LEU A 115 -11.22 16.18 -6.39
CA LEU A 115 -10.40 15.72 -5.27
C LEU A 115 -11.19 15.67 -3.96
N SER A 116 -12.00 16.68 -3.68
CA SER A 116 -12.87 16.73 -2.51
C SER A 116 -13.86 15.57 -2.50
N TRP A 117 -14.44 15.25 -3.66
CA TRP A 117 -15.32 14.10 -3.84
C TRP A 117 -14.59 12.76 -3.66
N LEU A 118 -13.43 12.58 -4.32
CA LEU A 118 -12.60 11.39 -4.15
C LEU A 118 -12.22 11.17 -2.69
N ARG A 119 -11.84 12.23 -1.98
CA ARG A 119 -11.53 12.15 -0.54
C ARG A 119 -12.70 11.65 0.29
N ARG A 120 -13.94 12.09 0.01
CA ARG A 120 -15.14 11.55 0.67
C ARG A 120 -15.35 10.06 0.36
N LEU A 121 -15.07 9.63 -0.87
CA LEU A 121 -15.17 8.21 -1.23
C LEU A 121 -14.10 7.34 -0.55
N LEU A 122 -12.93 7.89 -0.24
CA LEU A 122 -11.90 7.18 0.50
C LEU A 122 -12.28 6.89 1.96
N ASP A 123 -13.22 7.65 2.52
CA ASP A 123 -13.80 7.42 3.85
C ASP A 123 -15.12 6.62 3.81
N HIS A 124 -15.50 6.08 2.64
CA HIS A 124 -16.73 5.31 2.49
C HIS A 124 -16.66 3.97 3.26
N HIS A 125 -17.82 3.48 3.74
CA HIS A 125 -17.90 2.23 4.52
C HIS A 125 -17.58 0.99 3.67
N ASP A 126 -18.02 0.99 2.41
CA ASP A 126 -17.75 -0.05 1.42
C ASP A 126 -16.27 -0.02 0.95
N LEU A 127 -15.57 -1.15 1.12
CA LEU A 127 -14.18 -1.35 0.72
C LEU A 127 -13.98 -1.26 -0.80
N GLU A 128 -14.94 -1.73 -1.60
CA GLU A 128 -14.86 -1.70 -3.07
C GLU A 128 -14.89 -0.26 -3.58
N VAL A 129 -15.73 0.59 -2.97
CA VAL A 129 -15.78 2.03 -3.27
C VAL A 129 -14.46 2.71 -2.94
N ARG A 130 -13.90 2.45 -1.75
CA ARG A 130 -12.58 3.00 -1.35
C ARG A 130 -11.47 2.60 -2.31
N ALA A 131 -11.42 1.31 -2.66
CA ALA A 131 -10.41 0.78 -3.59
C ALA A 131 -10.50 1.46 -4.96
N ARG A 132 -11.71 1.62 -5.50
CA ARG A 132 -11.92 2.33 -6.78
C ARG A 132 -11.51 3.80 -6.71
N ALA A 133 -11.84 4.50 -5.63
CA ALA A 133 -11.44 5.89 -5.44
C ALA A 133 -9.92 6.05 -5.35
N ALA A 134 -9.22 5.12 -4.68
CA ALA A 134 -7.77 5.11 -4.61
C ALA A 134 -7.11 4.85 -5.98
N VAL A 135 -7.65 3.91 -6.76
CA VAL A 135 -7.20 3.65 -8.15
C VAL A 135 -7.46 4.87 -9.04
N ALA A 136 -8.62 5.52 -8.91
CA ALA A 136 -8.94 6.74 -9.64
C ALA A 136 -7.93 7.87 -9.31
N ALA A 137 -7.61 8.07 -8.03
CA ALA A 137 -6.57 9.01 -7.62
C ALA A 137 -5.18 8.64 -8.20
N GLY A 138 -4.87 7.35 -8.33
CA GLY A 138 -3.68 6.86 -9.02
C GLY A 138 -3.66 7.20 -10.52
N ILE A 139 -4.80 7.10 -11.19
CA ILE A 139 -4.95 7.53 -12.60
C ILE A 139 -4.74 9.05 -12.74
N LEU A 140 -5.25 9.86 -11.80
CA LEU A 140 -4.99 11.31 -11.79
C LEU A 140 -3.51 11.61 -11.56
N ALA A 141 -2.88 10.87 -10.64
CA ALA A 141 -1.45 10.98 -10.38
C ALA A 141 -0.60 10.49 -11.53
N TRP A 142 -1.08 9.57 -12.35
CA TRP A 142 -0.41 9.21 -13.59
C TRP A 142 -0.45 10.38 -14.59
N ALA A 143 -1.58 11.07 -14.75
CA ALA A 143 -1.72 12.17 -15.72
C ALA A 143 -0.71 13.32 -15.49
N ASP A 144 -0.45 13.66 -14.23
CA ASP A 144 0.59 14.62 -13.82
C ASP A 144 1.11 14.25 -12.43
N HIS A 145 2.16 13.43 -12.41
CA HIS A 145 2.73 12.89 -11.17
C HIS A 145 3.24 13.99 -10.25
N HIS A 146 4.01 14.94 -10.79
CA HIS A 146 4.61 15.99 -9.98
C HIS A 146 3.52 16.85 -9.33
N TYR A 147 2.51 17.28 -10.10
CA TYR A 147 1.40 18.04 -9.54
C TYR A 147 0.62 17.23 -8.50
N ALA A 148 0.30 15.96 -8.76
CA ALA A 148 -0.45 15.12 -7.82
C ALA A 148 0.30 14.87 -6.49
N VAL A 149 1.63 14.66 -6.55
CA VAL A 149 2.46 14.46 -5.37
C VAL A 149 2.40 15.66 -4.43
N HIS A 150 2.57 16.86 -4.97
CA HIS A 150 2.49 18.10 -4.21
C HIS A 150 1.06 18.42 -3.78
N ARG A 151 0.08 18.16 -4.66
CA ARG A 151 -1.30 18.61 -4.44
C ARG A 151 -2.08 17.78 -3.43
N PHE A 152 -1.91 16.46 -3.44
CA PHE A 152 -2.69 15.60 -2.53
C PHE A 152 -1.96 14.34 -2.02
N LEU A 153 -1.10 13.69 -2.79
CA LEU A 153 -0.54 12.39 -2.36
C LEU A 153 0.35 12.50 -1.12
N THR A 154 1.21 13.51 -1.04
CA THR A 154 2.06 13.70 0.15
C THR A 154 1.23 13.99 1.40
N ALA A 155 0.14 14.77 1.26
CA ALA A 155 -0.76 15.05 2.36
C ALA A 155 -1.52 13.80 2.82
N TRP A 156 -1.97 12.96 1.88
CA TRP A 156 -2.65 11.70 2.19
C TRP A 156 -1.70 10.67 2.81
N ALA A 157 -0.48 10.54 2.28
CA ALA A 157 0.56 9.64 2.78
C ALA A 157 1.02 9.98 4.20
N ALA A 158 0.93 11.26 4.58
CA ALA A 158 1.30 11.71 5.92
C ALA A 158 0.10 11.84 6.89
N ALA A 159 -1.12 11.58 6.43
CA ALA A 159 -2.33 11.77 7.20
C ALA A 159 -2.43 10.80 8.39
N ASP A 160 -3.13 11.21 9.45
CA ASP A 160 -3.47 10.38 10.61
C ASP A 160 -4.38 9.20 10.22
N SER A 161 -5.26 9.42 9.24
CA SER A 161 -6.16 8.40 8.69
C SER A 161 -5.38 7.29 7.98
N TRP A 162 -5.57 6.04 8.44
CA TRP A 162 -5.01 4.86 7.79
C TRP A 162 -5.54 4.68 6.36
N GLN A 163 -6.81 4.98 6.15
CA GLN A 163 -7.49 4.87 4.86
C GLN A 163 -6.85 5.79 3.82
N LEU A 164 -6.53 7.04 4.18
CA LEU A 164 -5.84 7.96 3.30
C LEU A 164 -4.40 7.52 3.00
N ARG A 165 -3.67 6.97 3.96
CA ARG A 165 -2.34 6.41 3.72
C ARG A 165 -2.36 5.23 2.77
N GLN A 166 -3.32 4.31 2.95
CA GLN A 166 -3.54 3.19 2.03
C GLN A 166 -3.95 3.65 0.63
N ALA A 167 -4.78 4.69 0.54
CA ALA A 167 -5.14 5.29 -0.73
C ALA A 167 -3.94 5.91 -1.44
N ALA A 168 -3.08 6.63 -0.72
CA ALA A 168 -1.85 7.19 -1.25
C ALA A 168 -0.90 6.08 -1.74
N ALA A 169 -0.74 5.00 -0.97
CA ALA A 169 0.08 3.86 -1.38
C ALA A 169 -0.46 3.18 -2.65
N THR A 170 -1.77 2.99 -2.74
CA THR A 170 -2.43 2.43 -3.92
C THR A 170 -2.25 3.35 -5.13
N ALA A 171 -2.48 4.65 -4.96
CA ALA A 171 -2.37 5.64 -6.02
C ALA A 171 -0.93 5.74 -6.56
N LEU A 172 0.08 5.73 -5.68
CA LEU A 172 1.50 5.68 -6.07
C LEU A 172 1.85 4.36 -6.77
N GLY A 173 1.31 3.24 -6.32
CA GLY A 173 1.48 1.94 -6.98
C GLY A 173 0.92 1.94 -8.41
N VAL A 174 -0.24 2.58 -8.63
CA VAL A 174 -0.81 2.77 -9.97
C VAL A 174 0.03 3.72 -10.81
N ALA A 175 0.38 4.90 -10.29
CA ALA A 175 1.18 5.88 -11.01
C ALA A 175 2.57 5.34 -11.39
N GLY A 176 3.22 4.60 -10.49
CA GLY A 176 4.55 4.02 -10.71
C GLY A 176 4.56 2.79 -11.62
N SER A 177 3.40 2.22 -11.96
CA SER A 177 3.31 1.07 -12.88
C SER A 177 3.63 1.43 -14.33
N ARG A 178 3.82 2.72 -14.61
CA ARG A 178 4.19 3.24 -15.92
C ARG A 178 5.64 3.64 -15.97
N GLU A 179 6.30 3.23 -17.04
CA GLU A 179 7.72 3.45 -17.26
C GLU A 179 8.10 4.93 -17.14
N GLU A 180 7.26 5.86 -17.61
CA GLU A 180 7.57 7.30 -17.60
C GLU A 180 7.57 7.91 -16.18
N SER A 181 6.88 7.29 -15.22
CA SER A 181 6.74 7.79 -13.84
C SER A 181 7.39 6.89 -12.79
N ALA A 182 7.77 5.67 -13.15
CA ALA A 182 8.30 4.66 -12.24
C ALA A 182 9.50 5.16 -11.45
N GLU A 183 10.46 5.80 -12.12
CA GLU A 183 11.69 6.27 -11.47
C GLU A 183 11.42 7.39 -10.46
N ALA A 184 10.60 8.37 -10.85
CA ALA A 184 10.20 9.46 -9.95
C ALA A 184 9.46 8.94 -8.71
N VAL A 185 8.60 7.92 -8.88
CA VAL A 185 7.91 7.28 -7.76
C VAL A 185 8.90 6.58 -6.85
N TRP A 186 9.85 5.80 -7.36
CA TRP A 186 10.84 5.13 -6.52
C TRP A 186 11.73 6.10 -5.75
N GLU A 187 12.19 7.19 -6.39
CA GLU A 187 12.94 8.24 -5.71
C GLU A 187 12.12 8.89 -4.58
N LEU A 188 10.83 9.12 -4.80
CA LEU A 188 9.91 9.61 -3.77
C LEU A 188 9.78 8.62 -2.60
N LEU A 189 9.62 7.32 -2.90
CA LEU A 189 9.50 6.27 -1.88
C LEU A 189 10.75 6.16 -1.02
N HIS A 190 11.94 6.19 -1.63
CA HIS A 190 13.20 6.22 -0.92
C HIS A 190 13.35 7.49 -0.07
N GLY A 191 13.03 8.66 -0.63
CA GLY A 191 13.05 9.92 0.11
C GLY A 191 12.12 9.92 1.33
N TRP A 192 10.94 9.30 1.21
CA TRP A 192 10.01 9.13 2.31
C TRP A 192 10.48 8.13 3.36
N ALA A 193 11.05 6.99 2.93
CA ALA A 193 11.57 5.96 3.81
C ALA A 193 12.75 6.47 4.67
N ARG A 194 13.69 7.20 4.06
CA ARG A 194 14.86 7.80 4.72
C ARG A 194 14.58 9.10 5.47
N GLY A 195 13.33 9.56 5.53
CA GLY A 195 12.97 10.81 6.19
C GLY A 195 13.35 10.85 7.69
N GLY A 196 13.35 12.03 8.30
CA GLY A 196 13.65 12.20 9.74
C GLY A 196 12.62 11.57 10.69
N SER A 197 12.81 11.71 12.01
CA SER A 197 12.04 10.98 13.05
C SER A 197 10.67 11.56 13.41
N SER A 198 10.20 12.63 12.75
CA SER A 198 8.91 13.24 13.08
C SER A 198 7.73 12.28 12.81
N VAL A 199 6.60 12.47 13.52
CA VAL A 199 5.36 11.69 13.29
C VAL A 199 4.95 11.69 11.82
N ARG A 200 5.06 12.86 11.16
CA ARG A 200 4.75 13.03 9.74
C ARG A 200 5.66 12.16 8.87
N GLN A 201 6.96 12.20 9.10
CA GLN A 201 7.94 11.42 8.34
C GLN A 201 7.80 9.91 8.58
N ARG A 202 7.47 9.47 9.80
CA ARG A 202 7.16 8.05 10.07
C ARG A 202 5.97 7.54 9.25
N ARG A 203 4.93 8.37 9.10
CA ARG A 203 3.75 8.03 8.28
C ARG A 203 4.09 7.97 6.79
N LEU A 204 4.95 8.88 6.32
CA LEU A 204 5.48 8.83 4.95
C LEU A 204 6.29 7.55 4.72
N ALA A 205 7.21 7.20 5.62
CA ALA A 205 7.99 5.97 5.56
C ALA A 205 7.10 4.71 5.60
N GLY A 206 6.08 4.69 6.46
CA GLY A 206 5.09 3.61 6.50
C GLY A 206 4.28 3.49 5.20
N THR A 207 3.87 4.62 4.60
CA THR A 207 3.21 4.62 3.29
C THR A 207 4.16 4.13 2.20
N ALA A 208 5.44 4.52 2.25
CA ALA A 208 6.45 4.06 1.32
C ALA A 208 6.64 2.54 1.38
N ALA A 209 6.76 1.98 2.58
CA ALA A 209 6.86 0.54 2.81
C ALA A 209 5.65 -0.23 2.27
N ASN A 210 4.43 0.27 2.51
CA ASN A 210 3.21 -0.35 1.97
C ASN A 210 3.15 -0.28 0.44
N THR A 211 3.59 0.84 -0.16
CA THR A 211 3.64 1.01 -1.62
C THR A 211 4.64 0.04 -2.25
N ALA A 212 5.85 -0.04 -1.66
CA ALA A 212 6.92 -0.93 -2.08
C ALA A 212 6.51 -2.40 -1.99
N GLY A 213 5.76 -2.81 -0.96
CA GLY A 213 5.21 -4.17 -0.88
C GLY A 213 4.12 -4.50 -1.90
N GLY A 214 3.60 -3.49 -2.61
CA GLY A 214 2.53 -3.62 -3.59
C GLY A 214 2.97 -4.13 -4.97
N LEU A 215 2.28 -3.66 -6.02
CA LEU A 215 2.57 -4.05 -7.41
C LEU A 215 3.99 -3.66 -7.84
N LEU A 216 4.50 -2.51 -7.40
CA LEU A 216 5.85 -2.05 -7.75
C LEU A 216 6.93 -3.02 -7.27
N GLY A 217 6.83 -3.51 -6.03
CA GLY A 217 7.80 -4.48 -5.52
C GLY A 217 7.67 -5.87 -6.11
N ARG A 218 6.50 -6.22 -6.67
CA ARG A 218 6.41 -7.44 -7.48
C ARG A 218 7.30 -7.34 -8.73
N GLU A 219 7.37 -6.17 -9.36
CA GLU A 219 8.15 -5.96 -10.59
C GLU A 219 9.63 -5.68 -10.32
N ALA A 220 9.94 -4.97 -9.23
CA ALA A 220 11.29 -4.63 -8.80
C ALA A 220 11.53 -5.01 -7.32
N PRO A 221 11.63 -6.31 -6.99
CA PRO A 221 11.72 -6.78 -5.60
C PRO A 221 12.96 -6.26 -4.85
N ALA A 222 14.11 -6.13 -5.53
CA ALA A 222 15.32 -5.57 -4.92
C ALA A 222 15.12 -4.10 -4.47
N ARG A 223 14.44 -3.28 -5.28
CA ARG A 223 14.12 -1.88 -4.91
C ARG A 223 13.12 -1.83 -3.76
N ALA A 224 12.12 -2.71 -3.78
CA ALA A 224 11.14 -2.79 -2.69
C ALA A 224 11.81 -3.14 -1.36
N VAL A 225 12.65 -4.16 -1.35
CA VAL A 225 13.44 -4.55 -0.19
C VAL A 225 14.31 -3.39 0.30
N ALA A 226 14.95 -2.63 -0.58
CA ALA A 226 15.72 -1.45 -0.18
C ALA A 226 14.85 -0.36 0.48
N VAL A 227 13.64 -0.09 -0.03
CA VAL A 227 12.69 0.82 0.63
C VAL A 227 12.23 0.29 1.99
N LEU A 228 12.00 -1.03 2.11
CA LEU A 228 11.65 -1.66 3.38
C LEU A 228 12.79 -1.56 4.41
N HIS A 229 14.03 -1.73 3.96
CA HIS A 229 15.24 -1.51 4.78
C HIS A 229 15.30 -0.08 5.28
N ASP A 230 15.25 0.91 4.37
CA ASP A 230 15.31 2.34 4.70
C ASP A 230 14.19 2.75 5.67
N ALA A 231 13.00 2.15 5.54
CA ALA A 231 11.88 2.42 6.44
C ALA A 231 12.05 1.74 7.82
N LEU A 232 12.81 0.66 7.93
CA LEU A 232 13.05 -0.09 9.16
C LEU A 232 14.23 0.46 9.97
N ASP A 233 15.27 0.90 9.26
CA ASP A 233 16.53 1.42 9.79
C ASP A 233 16.38 2.85 10.33
N ARG A 234 15.85 2.92 11.55
CA ARG A 234 15.46 4.17 12.21
C ARG A 234 15.84 4.18 13.69
N ASP A 235 17.02 3.65 14.01
CA ASP A 235 17.52 3.49 15.38
C ASP A 235 16.47 2.81 16.29
N ASP A 236 16.12 3.43 17.41
CA ASP A 236 15.14 2.94 18.39
C ASP A 236 13.67 3.22 18.02
N ASP A 237 13.38 3.76 16.83
CA ASP A 237 12.00 4.02 16.40
C ASP A 237 11.32 2.76 15.84
N TRP A 238 10.34 2.23 16.56
CA TRP A 238 9.57 1.04 16.18
C TRP A 238 8.31 1.36 15.36
N GLY A 239 8.01 2.64 15.11
CA GLY A 239 6.74 3.08 14.53
C GLY A 239 6.47 2.60 13.10
N THR A 240 7.51 2.29 12.34
CA THR A 240 7.41 1.82 10.95
C THR A 240 7.35 0.30 10.82
N LEU A 241 7.73 -0.45 11.86
CA LEU A 241 7.80 -1.92 11.84
C LEU A 241 6.49 -2.57 11.35
N PRO A 242 5.28 -2.17 11.79
CA PRO A 242 4.05 -2.77 11.28
C PRO A 242 3.87 -2.59 9.76
N SER A 243 4.27 -1.43 9.21
CA SER A 243 4.16 -1.18 7.77
C SER A 243 5.19 -1.97 6.97
N VAL A 244 6.41 -2.10 7.48
CA VAL A 244 7.46 -2.93 6.87
C VAL A 244 7.07 -4.40 6.89
N ALA A 245 6.52 -4.88 8.00
CA ALA A 245 6.07 -6.27 8.14
C ALA A 245 4.91 -6.60 7.17
N TRP A 246 3.92 -5.71 7.04
CA TRP A 246 2.86 -5.86 6.03
C TRP A 246 3.39 -5.77 4.61
N GLY A 247 4.33 -4.86 4.32
CA GLY A 247 5.01 -4.79 3.03
C GLY A 247 5.71 -6.11 2.67
N GLY A 248 6.42 -6.71 3.61
CA GLY A 248 7.04 -8.04 3.45
C GLY A 248 6.02 -9.15 3.19
N VAL A 249 4.92 -9.20 3.95
CA VAL A 249 3.82 -10.16 3.72
C VAL A 249 3.26 -10.02 2.30
N HIS A 250 3.06 -8.79 1.83
CA HIS A 250 2.59 -8.56 0.46
C HIS A 250 3.60 -9.03 -0.58
N LEU A 251 4.91 -8.80 -0.41
CA LEU A 251 5.94 -9.35 -1.31
C LEU A 251 5.89 -10.89 -1.36
N VAL A 252 5.76 -11.55 -0.21
CA VAL A 252 5.60 -13.01 -0.12
C VAL A 252 4.34 -13.45 -0.88
N HIS A 253 3.20 -12.79 -0.67
CA HIS A 253 1.95 -13.07 -1.38
C HIS A 253 2.02 -12.79 -2.89
N ARG A 254 3.02 -12.05 -3.36
CA ARG A 254 3.30 -11.78 -4.78
C ARG A 254 4.39 -12.68 -5.36
N GLY A 255 4.85 -13.70 -4.62
CA GLY A 255 5.86 -14.65 -5.07
C GLY A 255 7.29 -14.13 -4.98
N ARG A 256 7.55 -13.12 -4.14
CA ARG A 256 8.88 -12.52 -3.90
C ARG A 256 9.45 -12.90 -2.53
N ALA A 257 9.24 -14.17 -2.15
CA ALA A 257 9.70 -14.67 -0.87
C ALA A 257 11.23 -14.80 -0.81
N THR A 258 11.88 -15.25 -1.89
CA THR A 258 13.35 -15.38 -1.97
C THR A 258 14.04 -14.07 -1.63
N GLU A 259 13.69 -12.99 -2.34
CA GLU A 259 14.33 -11.68 -2.20
C GLU A 259 14.11 -11.09 -0.81
N LEU A 260 12.93 -11.30 -0.23
CA LEU A 260 12.63 -10.84 1.13
C LEU A 260 13.39 -11.63 2.19
N LEU A 261 13.46 -12.96 2.05
CA LEU A 261 14.16 -13.82 3.01
C LEU A 261 15.68 -13.58 2.95
N ASP A 262 16.25 -13.40 1.76
CA ASP A 262 17.65 -12.99 1.59
C ASP A 262 17.91 -11.65 2.29
N ALA A 263 17.01 -10.68 2.13
CA ALA A 263 17.12 -9.40 2.83
C ALA A 263 17.08 -9.54 4.35
N TYR A 264 16.14 -10.33 4.88
CA TYR A 264 16.08 -10.57 6.33
C TYR A 264 17.32 -11.27 6.87
N LEU A 265 17.95 -12.14 6.08
CA LEU A 265 19.24 -12.73 6.42
C LEU A 265 20.35 -11.68 6.44
N ASP A 266 20.40 -10.78 5.46
CA ASP A 266 21.40 -9.72 5.42
C ASP A 266 21.23 -8.75 6.60
N TRP A 267 19.99 -8.32 6.88
CA TRP A 267 19.68 -7.35 7.94
C TRP A 267 19.88 -7.93 9.35
N SER A 268 19.79 -9.25 9.49
CA SER A 268 20.02 -9.95 10.76
C SER A 268 21.42 -10.57 10.87
N ALA A 269 22.30 -10.33 9.90
CA ALA A 269 23.64 -10.90 9.84
C ALA A 269 24.51 -10.62 11.09
N PRO A 270 24.44 -9.43 11.74
CA PRO A 270 25.22 -9.18 12.97
C PRO A 270 24.88 -10.13 14.13
N GLN A 271 23.67 -10.71 14.14
CA GLN A 271 23.19 -11.62 15.19
C GLN A 271 23.31 -11.08 16.63
N ASP A 272 23.27 -9.76 16.78
CA ASP A 272 23.31 -9.07 18.05
C ASP A 272 21.89 -8.66 18.52
N GLN A 273 21.82 -7.74 19.48
CA GLN A 273 20.56 -7.19 19.98
C GLN A 273 20.30 -5.77 19.47
N SER A 274 20.97 -5.37 18.38
CA SER A 274 20.71 -4.06 17.77
C SER A 274 19.24 -3.94 17.35
N PRO A 275 18.66 -2.72 17.38
CA PRO A 275 17.30 -2.51 16.95
C PRO A 275 17.01 -3.08 15.56
N MET A 276 17.94 -2.97 14.62
CA MET A 276 17.77 -3.48 13.25
C MET A 276 17.62 -4.99 13.20
N VAL A 277 18.46 -5.75 13.92
CA VAL A 277 18.34 -7.23 14.00
C VAL A 277 17.00 -7.62 14.59
N VAL A 278 16.61 -7.02 15.72
CA VAL A 278 15.36 -7.36 16.41
C VAL A 278 14.13 -6.98 15.57
N LYS A 279 14.15 -5.83 14.89
CA LYS A 279 13.09 -5.40 13.97
C LYS A 279 12.96 -6.33 12.77
N SER A 280 14.08 -6.72 12.17
CA SER A 280 14.10 -7.60 10.99
C SER A 280 13.52 -8.98 11.31
N LEU A 281 13.98 -9.58 12.41
CA LEU A 281 13.45 -10.87 12.87
C LEU A 281 12.00 -10.75 13.36
N SER A 282 11.58 -9.60 13.90
CA SER A 282 10.16 -9.34 14.22
C SER A 282 9.30 -9.29 12.96
N ALA A 283 9.77 -8.68 11.88
CA ALA A 283 9.07 -8.64 10.59
C ALA A 283 8.97 -10.04 9.96
N PHE A 284 10.05 -10.84 10.05
CA PHE A 284 10.03 -12.25 9.68
C PHE A 284 8.97 -13.05 10.46
N LEU A 285 9.01 -12.99 11.80
CA LEU A 285 8.03 -13.70 12.65
C LEU A 285 6.60 -13.21 12.44
N PHE A 286 6.42 -11.94 12.08
CA PHE A 286 5.11 -11.44 11.69
C PHE A 286 4.63 -12.12 10.40
N ALA A 287 5.50 -12.25 9.39
CA ALA A 287 5.16 -12.88 8.12
C ALA A 287 4.88 -14.39 8.27
N THR A 288 5.58 -15.09 9.17
CA THR A 288 5.30 -16.50 9.46
C THR A 288 3.93 -16.71 10.08
N GLY A 289 3.39 -15.72 10.81
CA GLY A 289 2.07 -15.81 11.44
C GLY A 289 0.88 -15.32 10.59
N ARG A 290 1.07 -14.95 9.31
CA ARG A 290 -0.04 -14.45 8.47
C ARG A 290 -0.65 -15.55 7.60
N PRO A 291 -1.91 -15.94 7.84
CA PRO A 291 -2.62 -16.87 6.96
C PRO A 291 -2.70 -16.32 5.54
N TYR A 292 -2.47 -17.19 4.56
CA TYR A 292 -2.65 -16.87 3.16
C TYR A 292 -4.12 -17.01 2.77
N GLU A 293 -4.64 -16.01 2.06
CA GLU A 293 -5.92 -16.12 1.37
C GLU A 293 -5.66 -16.09 -0.13
N PRO A 294 -6.10 -17.11 -0.89
CA PRO A 294 -5.87 -17.17 -2.33
C PRO A 294 -6.46 -15.95 -3.03
N VAL A 295 -5.63 -15.30 -3.84
CA VAL A 295 -6.04 -14.21 -4.73
C VAL A 295 -5.78 -14.62 -6.17
N THR A 296 -6.58 -14.11 -7.10
CA THR A 296 -6.37 -14.35 -8.53
C THR A 296 -4.96 -13.90 -8.94
N GLY A 297 -4.16 -14.82 -9.50
CA GLY A 297 -2.76 -14.57 -9.85
C GLY A 297 -1.78 -14.57 -8.65
N GLY A 298 -2.20 -15.08 -7.49
CA GLY A 298 -1.33 -15.40 -6.37
C GLY A 298 -0.52 -16.70 -6.59
N PRO A 299 0.44 -16.99 -5.72
CA PRO A 299 1.27 -18.18 -5.81
C PRO A 299 0.44 -19.48 -5.75
N ALA A 300 0.75 -20.40 -6.67
CA ALA A 300 -0.01 -21.63 -6.88
C ALA A 300 0.09 -22.63 -5.71
N GLU A 301 1.15 -22.52 -4.90
CA GLU A 301 1.46 -23.46 -3.83
C GLU A 301 0.79 -23.12 -2.50
N GLY A 302 0.12 -21.96 -2.40
CA GLY A 302 -0.46 -21.49 -1.15
C GLY A 302 -1.73 -22.26 -0.76
N VAL A 303 -1.74 -22.79 0.46
CA VAL A 303 -2.94 -23.38 1.07
C VAL A 303 -3.73 -22.29 1.80
N SER A 304 -5.04 -22.18 1.52
CA SER A 304 -5.91 -21.20 2.19
C SER A 304 -5.91 -21.40 3.71
N GLY A 305 -5.76 -20.31 4.46
CA GLY A 305 -5.71 -20.33 5.92
C GLY A 305 -4.40 -20.85 6.53
N VAL A 306 -3.38 -21.12 5.70
CA VAL A 306 -2.02 -21.52 6.10
C VAL A 306 -1.05 -20.41 5.70
N PRO A 307 -0.06 -20.03 6.52
CA PRO A 307 0.95 -19.07 6.13
C PRO A 307 1.71 -19.49 4.88
N LEU A 308 1.86 -18.56 3.94
CA LEU A 308 2.48 -18.88 2.66
C LEU A 308 3.94 -19.33 2.82
N LEU A 309 4.67 -18.80 3.81
CA LEU A 309 6.03 -19.26 4.14
C LEU A 309 6.10 -20.71 4.63
N LEU A 310 5.02 -21.24 5.23
CA LEU A 310 4.96 -22.67 5.56
C LEU A 310 4.68 -23.51 4.31
N SER A 311 3.83 -23.02 3.41
CA SER A 311 3.54 -23.72 2.15
C SER A 311 4.76 -23.73 1.22
N ALA A 312 5.52 -22.62 1.18
CA ALA A 312 6.73 -22.44 0.38
C ALA A 312 8.01 -22.93 1.09
N LEU A 313 7.89 -23.53 2.28
CA LEU A 313 9.04 -23.97 3.09
C LEU A 313 10.00 -24.89 2.32
N PRO A 314 9.56 -25.88 1.51
CA PRO A 314 10.48 -26.72 0.74
C PRO A 314 11.36 -25.96 -0.27
N ALA A 315 10.88 -24.83 -0.81
CA ALA A 315 11.65 -24.01 -1.76
C ALA A 315 12.65 -23.08 -1.07
N HIS A 316 12.50 -22.84 0.23
CA HIS A 316 13.27 -21.86 1.00
C HIS A 316 13.84 -22.43 2.30
N GLU A 317 14.06 -23.75 2.35
CA GLU A 317 14.41 -24.52 3.55
C GLU A 317 15.60 -23.92 4.30
N GLU A 318 16.73 -23.69 3.61
CA GLU A 318 17.96 -23.14 4.22
C GLU A 318 17.75 -21.74 4.83
N ARG A 319 17.07 -20.84 4.09
CA ARG A 319 16.82 -19.47 4.52
C ARG A 319 15.90 -19.44 5.74
N MET A 320 14.85 -20.25 5.69
CA MET A 320 13.88 -20.37 6.78
C MET A 320 14.53 -20.96 8.03
N ALA A 321 15.34 -22.01 7.89
CA ALA A 321 16.06 -22.63 9.00
C ALA A 321 16.99 -21.62 9.70
N GLU A 322 17.77 -20.85 8.93
CA GLU A 322 18.67 -19.85 9.48
C GLU A 322 17.90 -18.70 10.18
N LEU A 323 16.83 -18.17 9.57
CA LEU A 323 16.01 -17.12 10.20
C LEU A 323 15.29 -17.60 11.47
N TRP A 324 14.83 -18.85 11.49
CA TRP A 324 14.28 -19.48 12.70
C TRP A 324 15.35 -19.66 13.78
N ALA A 325 16.54 -20.13 13.42
CA ALA A 325 17.66 -20.27 14.35
C ALA A 325 18.04 -18.93 14.99
N ARG A 326 18.18 -17.87 14.17
CA ARG A 326 18.45 -16.50 14.65
C ARG A 326 17.35 -15.99 15.57
N SER A 327 16.09 -16.20 15.20
CA SER A 327 14.92 -15.79 16.01
C SER A 327 14.87 -16.48 17.37
N LEU A 328 15.21 -17.77 17.44
CA LEU A 328 15.27 -18.54 18.69
C LEU A 328 16.48 -18.18 19.57
N ALA A 329 17.59 -17.80 18.95
CA ALA A 329 18.80 -17.31 19.64
C ALA A 329 18.58 -15.91 20.22
N CYS A 330 17.89 -15.03 19.49
CA CYS A 330 17.62 -13.64 19.85
C CYS A 330 16.73 -13.55 21.11
N ARG A 331 17.33 -13.16 22.24
CA ARG A 331 16.66 -13.14 23.56
C ARG A 331 15.34 -12.34 23.57
N PRO A 332 15.24 -11.13 23.00
CA PRO A 332 13.98 -10.37 22.97
C PRO A 332 12.85 -11.04 22.17
N LEU A 333 13.16 -11.96 21.25
CA LEU A 333 12.19 -12.56 20.33
C LEU A 333 11.92 -14.04 20.59
N ARG A 334 12.74 -14.69 21.41
CA ARG A 334 12.69 -16.14 21.64
C ARG A 334 11.28 -16.65 21.96
N ASP A 335 10.58 -16.00 22.89
CA ASP A 335 9.24 -16.44 23.30
C ASP A 335 8.22 -16.26 22.17
N ARG A 336 8.34 -15.18 21.39
CA ARG A 336 7.50 -14.95 20.19
C ARG A 336 7.79 -15.97 19.10
N ALA A 337 9.06 -16.32 18.88
CA ALA A 337 9.46 -17.34 17.92
C ALA A 337 8.89 -18.71 18.34
N LEU A 338 9.02 -19.09 19.60
CA LEU A 338 8.46 -20.34 20.13
C LEU A 338 6.93 -20.38 20.02
N ALA A 339 6.24 -19.26 20.30
CA ALA A 339 4.80 -19.16 20.13
C ALA A 339 4.37 -19.33 18.65
N ALA A 340 5.05 -18.64 17.72
CA ALA A 340 4.79 -18.76 16.29
C ALA A 340 5.07 -20.20 15.78
N LEU A 341 6.13 -20.85 16.27
CA LEU A 341 6.45 -22.22 15.93
C LEU A 341 5.39 -23.21 16.47
N ARG A 342 4.90 -23.00 17.69
CA ARG A 342 3.80 -23.78 18.24
C ARG A 342 2.52 -23.60 17.41
N GLU A 343 2.21 -22.37 16.99
CA GLU A 343 1.06 -22.12 16.11
C GLU A 343 1.18 -22.83 14.76
N TRP A 344 2.38 -22.85 14.17
CA TRP A 344 2.66 -23.64 12.97
C TRP A 344 2.38 -25.13 13.18
N ILE A 345 2.84 -25.70 14.29
CA ILE A 345 2.69 -27.12 14.62
C ILE A 345 1.24 -27.48 14.94
N ASP A 346 0.55 -26.64 15.72
CA ASP A 346 -0.77 -26.97 16.26
C ASP A 346 -1.90 -26.61 15.30
N VAL A 347 -1.81 -25.48 14.58
CA VAL A 347 -2.92 -24.93 13.79
C VAL A 347 -2.68 -25.16 12.31
N HIS A 348 -1.50 -24.78 11.81
CA HIS A 348 -1.28 -24.74 10.37
C HIS A 348 -0.83 -26.09 9.79
N ALA A 349 -0.11 -26.91 10.54
CA ALA A 349 0.24 -28.27 10.13
C ALA A 349 -1.01 -29.16 9.97
N GLU A 350 -2.03 -28.97 10.81
CA GLU A 350 -3.29 -29.70 10.70
C GLU A 350 -4.03 -29.31 9.41
N ARG A 351 -4.11 -28.01 9.11
CA ARG A 351 -4.73 -27.51 7.87
C ARG A 351 -3.96 -27.87 6.60
N GLY A 352 -2.63 -27.82 6.64
CA GLY A 352 -1.75 -28.19 5.53
C GLY A 352 -1.52 -29.70 5.38
N GLY A 353 -1.99 -30.49 6.34
CA GLY A 353 -1.89 -31.94 6.35
C GLY A 353 -0.45 -32.48 6.42
N ARG A 354 -0.27 -33.72 5.93
CA ARG A 354 1.00 -34.44 5.98
C ARG A 354 2.18 -33.70 5.33
N PRO A 355 2.04 -33.02 4.17
CA PRO A 355 3.15 -32.27 3.57
C PRO A 355 3.69 -31.17 4.49
N ALA A 356 2.80 -30.41 5.15
CA ALA A 356 3.21 -29.36 6.09
C ALA A 356 3.96 -29.94 7.29
N LEU A 357 3.49 -31.05 7.86
CA LEU A 357 4.15 -31.70 8.99
C LEU A 357 5.55 -32.25 8.61
N LEU A 358 5.71 -32.79 7.41
CA LEU A 358 7.02 -33.24 6.91
C LEU A 358 7.98 -32.07 6.69
N ALA A 359 7.50 -30.97 6.12
CA ALA A 359 8.29 -29.77 5.92
C ALA A 359 8.74 -29.17 7.28
N LEU A 360 7.85 -29.12 8.27
CA LEU A 360 8.20 -28.72 9.64
C LEU A 360 9.25 -29.65 10.27
N ASN A 361 9.12 -30.96 10.09
CA ASN A 361 10.11 -31.90 10.61
C ASN A 361 11.52 -31.63 10.05
N ARG A 362 11.63 -31.35 8.75
CA ARG A 362 12.92 -31.03 8.14
C ARG A 362 13.47 -29.69 8.64
N LEU A 363 12.63 -28.66 8.69
CA LEU A 363 12.99 -27.36 9.25
C LEU A 363 13.54 -27.48 10.68
N LEU A 364 12.86 -28.22 11.55
CA LEU A 364 13.30 -28.43 12.93
C LEU A 364 14.64 -29.17 12.99
N TRP A 365 14.84 -30.14 12.10
CA TRP A 365 16.10 -30.84 11.98
C TRP A 365 17.23 -29.91 11.55
N ASP A 366 17.04 -29.07 10.52
CA ASP A 366 18.04 -28.10 10.07
C ASP A 366 18.40 -27.08 11.17
N VAL A 367 17.39 -26.51 11.85
CA VAL A 367 17.60 -25.61 13.00
C VAL A 367 18.39 -26.32 14.11
N SER A 368 18.12 -27.60 14.36
CA SER A 368 18.82 -28.37 15.38
C SER A 368 20.30 -28.61 15.05
N ARG A 369 20.65 -28.62 13.75
CA ARG A 369 22.03 -28.80 13.27
C ARG A 369 22.87 -27.54 13.42
N THR A 370 22.26 -26.35 13.44
CA THR A 370 22.97 -25.08 13.61
C THR A 370 23.68 -25.00 14.96
N SER A 371 23.11 -25.57 16.03
CA SER A 371 23.73 -25.59 17.36
C SER A 371 23.14 -26.66 18.27
N LYS A 372 23.97 -27.29 19.10
CA LYS A 372 23.54 -28.20 20.18
C LYS A 372 22.50 -27.54 21.11
N SER A 373 22.65 -26.25 21.39
CA SER A 373 21.69 -25.50 22.22
C SER A 373 20.31 -25.38 21.57
N HIS A 374 20.25 -25.23 20.23
CA HIS A 374 18.98 -25.22 19.50
C HIS A 374 18.31 -26.59 19.59
N ARG A 375 19.07 -27.67 19.39
CA ARG A 375 18.54 -29.03 19.51
C ARG A 375 17.94 -29.30 20.89
N GLU A 376 18.68 -29.04 21.96
CA GLU A 376 18.21 -29.25 23.33
C GLU A 376 16.95 -28.42 23.63
N ARG A 377 16.93 -27.16 23.19
CA ARG A 377 15.78 -26.27 23.35
C ARG A 377 14.55 -26.78 22.60
N LEU A 378 14.71 -27.20 21.34
CA LEU A 378 13.60 -27.72 20.53
C LEU A 378 13.03 -29.01 21.15
N LEU A 379 13.88 -29.96 21.54
CA LEU A 379 13.45 -31.19 22.21
C LEU A 379 12.68 -30.89 23.50
N TRP A 380 13.16 -29.95 24.31
CA TRP A 380 12.50 -29.54 25.55
C TRP A 380 11.12 -28.94 25.28
N TRP A 381 11.01 -27.97 24.36
CA TRP A 381 9.73 -27.31 24.07
C TRP A 381 8.74 -28.23 23.37
N LEU A 382 9.17 -29.08 22.44
CA LEU A 382 8.29 -30.07 21.80
C LEU A 382 7.75 -31.07 22.84
N GLY A 383 8.56 -31.46 23.83
CA GLY A 383 8.11 -32.27 24.96
C GLY A 383 7.10 -31.53 25.84
N ALA A 384 7.42 -30.29 26.22
CA ALA A 384 6.53 -29.45 27.02
C ALA A 384 5.18 -29.21 26.33
N TRP A 385 5.15 -28.98 25.02
CA TRP A 385 3.90 -28.81 24.27
C TRP A 385 3.12 -30.11 24.07
N ALA A 386 3.81 -31.25 23.96
CA ALA A 386 3.17 -32.56 23.90
C ALA A 386 2.45 -32.92 25.22
N GLU A 387 3.05 -32.53 26.35
CA GLU A 387 2.59 -32.85 27.71
C GLU A 387 1.78 -31.71 28.36
N ASP A 388 1.54 -30.62 27.64
CA ASP A 388 0.75 -29.48 28.10
C ASP A 388 -0.66 -29.95 28.49
N ARG A 389 -1.04 -29.72 29.76
CA ARG A 389 -2.30 -30.20 30.32
C ARG A 389 -3.53 -29.48 29.76
N GLU A 390 -3.38 -28.21 29.41
CA GLU A 390 -4.48 -27.38 28.92
C GLU A 390 -4.63 -27.52 27.41
N ARG A 391 -3.49 -27.64 26.69
CA ARG A 391 -3.47 -27.71 25.24
C ARG A 391 -2.40 -28.70 24.72
N PRO A 392 -2.61 -30.02 24.88
CA PRO A 392 -1.65 -31.02 24.44
C PRO A 392 -1.50 -31.05 22.92
N SER A 393 -0.27 -31.12 22.43
CA SER A 393 0.03 -31.16 20.98
C SER A 393 0.49 -32.54 20.52
N ARG A 394 -0.36 -33.23 19.76
CA ARG A 394 -0.01 -34.52 19.13
C ARG A 394 1.09 -34.35 18.08
N ASN A 395 1.06 -33.25 17.32
CA ASN A 395 2.07 -32.96 16.30
C ASN A 395 3.44 -32.69 16.95
N ALA A 396 3.48 -31.99 18.09
CA ALA A 396 4.73 -31.78 18.83
C ALA A 396 5.34 -33.11 19.30
N ALA A 397 4.52 -34.06 19.79
CA ALA A 397 5.00 -35.39 20.17
C ALA A 397 5.64 -36.14 18.99
N LEU A 398 4.96 -36.15 17.83
CA LEU A 398 5.47 -36.79 16.60
C LEU A 398 6.80 -36.16 16.14
N LEU A 399 6.88 -34.83 16.17
CA LEU A 399 8.09 -34.09 15.78
C LEU A 399 9.24 -34.31 16.77
N ARG A 400 8.95 -34.38 18.07
CA ARG A 400 9.94 -34.71 19.11
C ARG A 400 10.56 -36.08 18.85
N ASP A 401 9.72 -37.09 18.63
CA ASP A 401 10.16 -38.47 18.43
C ASP A 401 10.91 -38.64 17.10
N ALA A 402 10.55 -37.88 16.07
CA ALA A 402 11.30 -37.82 14.82
C ALA A 402 12.69 -37.19 15.04
N LEU A 403 12.75 -36.02 15.68
CA LEU A 403 13.99 -35.29 15.93
C LEU A 403 14.96 -36.08 16.83
N ALA A 404 14.44 -36.80 17.82
CA ALA A 404 15.23 -37.66 18.72
C ALA A 404 15.84 -38.90 18.01
N ARG A 405 15.24 -39.38 16.92
CA ARG A 405 15.71 -40.54 16.16
C ARG A 405 16.80 -40.22 15.13
N THR A 406 16.95 -38.95 14.76
CA THR A 406 17.99 -38.46 13.84
C THR A 406 19.38 -38.31 14.50
N THR A 407 19.63 -39.02 15.59
CA THR A 407 20.95 -39.18 16.25
C THR A 407 21.49 -40.55 15.92
#